data_AF-A0A9D5X8P4-F1
#
_entry.id   AF-A0A9D5X8P4-F1
#
_cell.length_a   1.000
_cell.length_b   1.000
_cell.length_c   1.000
_cell.angle_alpha   90.00
_cell.angle_beta   90.00
_cell.angle_gamma   90.00
#
_symmetry.space_group_name_H-M   'P 1'
#
loop_
_entity.id
_entity.type
_entity.pdbx_description
1 polymer ?
#
loop_
_entity_poly.entity_id
_entity_poly.type
_entity_poly.pdbx_seq_one_letter_code
_entity_poly.pdbx_strand_id
1 'polypeptide(L)'
;MKTVKILGAAAGLLMVSAPALAAPAEGEIGYSQGTLGYDALMAGDNETAVKQLETAEGISENDPARLINLGQAYARTGRTGEAAEMFMTAINSKHSFALVLSDGTVIDSREAAKLALNNLNHRLATR
;
A
#
# COMPACT_ATOMS: atom_id res chain seq x y z
N MET A 1 -16.94 4.40 14.66
CA MET A 1 -16.45 3.27 13.84
C MET A 1 -15.00 3.55 13.51
N LYS A 2 -14.05 2.72 13.97
CA LYS A 2 -12.62 2.94 13.73
C LYS A 2 -12.33 2.60 12.27
N THR A 3 -11.94 3.58 11.45
CA THR A 3 -11.53 3.38 10.07
C THR A 3 -10.22 2.60 10.04
N VAL A 4 -10.24 1.34 9.59
CA VAL A 4 -9.04 0.53 9.39
C VAL A 4 -8.30 1.11 8.19
N LYS A 5 -7.22 1.86 8.45
CA LYS A 5 -6.31 2.35 7.41
C LYS A 5 -5.39 1.18 7.03
N ILE A 6 -5.69 0.53 5.93
CA ILE A 6 -4.83 -0.50 5.36
C ILE A 6 -3.65 0.25 4.75
N LEU A 7 -2.43 0.11 5.26
CA LEU A 7 -1.25 0.60 4.54
C LEU A 7 -0.14 -0.39 4.83
N GLY A 8 0.26 -1.14 3.82
CA GLY A 8 1.06 -2.35 4.00
C GLY A 8 2.55 -2.12 3.80
N ALA A 9 3.35 -2.48 4.81
CA ALA A 9 4.81 -2.58 4.73
C ALA A 9 5.25 -4.05 4.65
N ALA A 10 6.20 -4.44 3.79
CA ALA A 10 6.62 -5.85 3.64
C ALA A 10 7.96 -6.14 4.32
N ALA A 11 7.98 -6.91 5.41
CA ALA A 11 9.23 -7.17 6.14
C ALA A 11 10.13 -8.26 5.50
N GLY A 12 11.41 -7.93 5.28
CA GLY A 12 12.50 -8.88 5.00
C GLY A 12 13.59 -8.79 6.09
N LEU A 13 14.03 -9.93 6.63
CA LEU A 13 14.92 -10.01 7.80
C LEU A 13 16.41 -9.93 7.40
N LEU A 14 17.10 -8.81 7.66
CA LEU A 14 18.57 -8.73 7.63
C LEU A 14 19.10 -7.82 8.74
N MET A 15 20.07 -8.31 9.52
CA MET A 15 20.74 -7.59 10.61
C MET A 15 22.04 -6.94 10.09
N VAL A 16 22.16 -5.61 10.18
CA VAL A 16 23.44 -4.87 10.21
C VAL A 16 23.28 -3.61 11.06
N SER A 17 24.32 -3.26 11.82
CA SER A 17 24.38 -2.20 12.83
C SER A 17 25.05 -0.88 12.36
N ALA A 18 24.53 0.23 12.90
CA ALA A 18 25.10 1.59 13.10
C ALA A 18 25.16 2.60 11.91
N PRO A 19 25.30 3.92 12.16
CA PRO A 19 24.61 4.80 13.14
C PRO A 19 23.99 6.08 12.48
N ALA A 20 23.11 6.77 13.24
CA ALA A 20 22.41 8.02 12.88
C ALA A 20 21.47 7.95 11.66
N LEU A 21 20.55 6.98 11.66
CA LEU A 21 19.54 6.88 10.60
C LEU A 21 18.26 7.58 11.06
N ALA A 22 17.70 8.40 10.17
CA ALA A 22 16.30 8.81 10.21
C ALA A 22 15.45 7.63 10.70
N ALA A 23 14.52 7.90 11.62
CA ALA A 23 13.62 6.87 12.14
C ALA A 23 13.20 5.96 10.97
N PRO A 24 13.32 4.62 11.11
CA PRO A 24 12.96 3.72 10.01
C PRO A 24 11.59 4.16 9.54
N ALA A 25 11.44 4.50 8.25
CA ALA A 25 10.15 4.92 7.71
C ALA A 25 9.14 3.86 8.13
N GLU A 26 8.31 4.16 9.14
CA GLU A 26 7.65 3.13 9.95
C GLU A 26 6.66 2.30 9.12
N GLY A 27 6.38 2.74 7.89
CA GLY A 27 5.51 2.09 6.94
C GLY A 27 6.13 1.57 5.64
N GLU A 28 7.45 1.62 5.46
CA GLU A 28 8.13 1.11 4.24
C GLU A 28 9.20 0.08 4.57
N ILE A 29 8.90 -0.79 5.54
CA ILE A 29 9.74 -1.94 5.88
C ILE A 29 9.95 -2.76 4.60
N GLY A 30 11.21 -3.10 4.31
CA GLY A 30 11.63 -3.89 3.14
C GLY A 30 11.63 -3.16 1.80
N TYR A 31 11.36 -1.85 1.78
CA TYR A 31 11.41 -1.01 0.59
C TYR A 31 12.35 0.18 0.78
N SER A 32 12.83 0.74 -0.33
CA SER A 32 13.50 2.04 -0.28
C SER A 32 12.50 3.13 0.09
N GLN A 33 12.94 4.11 0.88
CA GLN A 33 12.09 5.20 1.33
C GLN A 33 11.45 5.96 0.15
N GLY A 34 10.18 6.33 0.30
CA GLY A 34 9.35 7.03 -0.66
C GLY A 34 8.82 6.15 -1.79
N THR A 35 9.25 4.90 -1.90
CA THR A 35 8.87 4.07 -3.04
C THR A 35 7.49 3.46 -2.92
N LEU A 36 6.92 3.31 -1.72
CA LEU A 36 5.53 2.87 -1.54
C LEU A 36 4.56 4.05 -1.42
N GLY A 37 5.03 5.28 -1.58
CA GLY A 37 4.21 6.49 -1.41
C GLY A 37 3.61 6.61 -0.01
N TYR A 38 4.19 5.94 0.99
CA TYR A 38 3.61 5.81 2.33
C TYR A 38 3.41 7.18 2.98
N ASP A 39 4.45 8.01 3.02
CA ASP A 39 4.41 9.33 3.65
C ASP A 39 3.37 10.23 2.99
N ALA A 40 3.30 10.22 1.65
CA ALA A 40 2.33 10.99 0.88
C ALA A 40 0.89 10.51 1.14
N LEU A 41 0.66 9.20 1.20
CA LEU A 41 -0.65 8.62 1.56
C LEU A 41 -1.06 8.92 3.00
N MET A 42 -0.12 8.99 3.94
CA MET A 42 -0.39 9.37 5.32
C MET A 42 -0.69 10.85 5.47
N ALA A 43 0.01 11.70 4.71
CA ALA A 43 -0.23 13.14 4.64
C ALA A 43 -1.53 13.51 3.89
N GLY A 44 -2.10 12.57 3.12
CA GLY A 44 -3.27 12.82 2.29
C GLY A 44 -2.95 13.52 0.96
N ASP A 45 -1.66 13.67 0.64
CA ASP A 45 -1.16 14.14 -0.66
C ASP A 45 -1.18 12.97 -1.66
N ASN A 46 -2.39 12.66 -2.15
CA ASN A 46 -2.62 11.46 -2.97
C ASN A 46 -1.99 11.60 -4.36
N GLU A 47 -1.86 12.82 -4.85
CA GLU A 47 -1.31 13.18 -6.15
C GLU A 47 0.20 12.94 -6.17
N THR A 48 0.90 13.34 -5.11
CA THR A 48 2.30 12.97 -4.93
C THR A 48 2.44 11.45 -4.78
N ALA A 49 1.55 10.79 -4.03
CA ALA A 49 1.58 9.34 -3.88
C ALA A 49 1.42 8.61 -5.23
N VAL A 50 0.44 9.02 -6.06
CA VAL A 50 0.25 8.49 -7.42
C VAL A 50 1.53 8.65 -8.22
N LYS A 51 2.13 9.85 -8.24
CA LYS A 51 3.36 10.10 -8.99
C LYS A 51 4.51 9.21 -8.52
N GLN A 52 4.72 9.09 -7.20
CA GLN A 52 5.77 8.22 -6.64
C GLN A 52 5.56 6.76 -7.01
N LEU A 53 4.31 6.29 -6.97
CA LEU A 53 3.96 4.89 -7.22
C LEU A 53 3.98 4.54 -8.72
N GLU A 54 3.55 5.44 -9.61
CA GLU A 54 3.58 5.27 -11.06
C GLU A 54 5.01 5.39 -11.64
N THR A 55 5.88 6.23 -11.05
CA THR A 55 7.26 6.43 -11.52
C THR A 55 8.24 5.39 -11.02
N ALA A 56 7.87 4.62 -10.00
CA ALA A 56 8.72 3.55 -9.52
C ALA A 56 8.80 2.45 -10.58
N GLU A 57 10.02 2.20 -11.06
CA GLU A 57 10.30 1.05 -11.91
C GLU A 57 9.78 -0.22 -11.23
N GLY A 58 8.84 -0.92 -11.86
CA GLY A 58 8.36 -2.20 -11.36
C GLY A 58 7.09 -2.15 -10.51
N ILE A 59 6.03 -1.48 -10.98
CA ILE A 59 4.69 -2.07 -10.77
C ILE A 59 4.63 -3.39 -11.54
N SER A 60 5.32 -4.39 -11.02
CA SER A 60 5.16 -5.76 -11.41
C SER A 60 3.89 -6.26 -10.74
N GLU A 61 3.17 -7.15 -11.42
CA GLU A 61 2.14 -8.01 -10.82
C GLU A 61 2.61 -8.74 -9.55
N ASN A 62 3.93 -8.75 -9.29
CA ASN A 62 4.59 -9.38 -8.14
C ASN A 62 4.93 -8.43 -6.98
N ASP A 63 4.48 -7.17 -6.99
CA ASP A 63 4.60 -6.25 -5.83
C ASP A 63 3.22 -5.82 -5.28
N PRO A 64 2.55 -6.71 -4.50
CA PRO A 64 1.24 -6.43 -3.93
C PRO A 64 1.17 -5.19 -3.04
N ALA A 65 2.24 -4.82 -2.32
CA ALA A 65 2.21 -3.65 -1.44
C ALA A 65 2.08 -2.35 -2.27
N ARG A 66 2.88 -2.24 -3.33
CA ARG A 66 2.82 -1.12 -4.29
C ARG A 66 1.48 -1.05 -5.00
N LEU A 67 0.95 -2.20 -5.47
CA LEU A 67 -0.37 -2.28 -6.09
C LEU A 67 -1.47 -1.81 -5.14
N ILE A 68 -1.45 -2.24 -3.88
CA ILE A 68 -2.43 -1.82 -2.88
C ILE A 68 -2.33 -0.30 -2.63
N ASN A 69 -1.12 0.23 -2.42
CA ASN A 69 -0.95 1.65 -2.16
C ASN A 69 -1.35 2.52 -3.36
N LEU A 70 -1.07 2.08 -4.60
CA LEU A 70 -1.51 2.78 -5.80
C LEU A 70 -3.04 2.74 -5.93
N GLY A 71 -3.65 1.57 -5.69
CA GLY A 71 -5.10 1.45 -5.67
C GLY A 71 -5.76 2.38 -4.65
N GLN A 72 -5.13 2.58 -3.48
CA GLN A 72 -5.60 3.55 -2.50
C GLN A 72 -5.45 5.00 -2.96
N ALA A 73 -4.33 5.35 -3.57
CA ALA A 73 -4.10 6.68 -4.11
C ALA A 73 -5.16 6.99 -5.17
N TYR A 74 -5.39 6.09 -6.12
CA TYR A 74 -6.44 6.18 -7.13
C TYR A 74 -7.85 6.29 -6.53
N ALA A 75 -8.18 5.48 -5.53
CA ALA A 75 -9.49 5.55 -4.88
C ALA A 75 -9.75 6.93 -4.24
N ARG A 76 -8.71 7.55 -3.67
CA ARG A 76 -8.81 8.86 -3.02
C ARG A 76 -8.87 10.02 -4.01
N THR A 77 -8.31 9.88 -5.21
CA THR A 77 -8.40 10.86 -6.30
C THR A 77 -9.63 10.66 -7.20
N GLY A 78 -10.49 9.68 -6.90
CA GLY A 78 -11.72 9.41 -7.65
C GLY A 78 -11.53 8.51 -8.89
N ARG A 79 -10.31 8.03 -9.13
CA ARG A 79 -9.95 7.05 -10.17
C ARG A 79 -10.38 5.63 -9.76
N THR A 80 -11.67 5.43 -9.51
CA THR A 80 -12.16 4.21 -8.82
C THR A 80 -12.08 2.94 -9.66
N GLY A 81 -12.14 3.03 -10.99
CA GLY A 81 -11.93 1.86 -11.87
C GLY A 81 -10.50 1.34 -11.79
N GLU A 82 -9.52 2.24 -11.90
CA GLU A 82 -8.10 1.91 -11.80
C GLU A 82 -7.74 1.43 -10.40
N ALA A 83 -8.37 2.00 -9.36
CA ALA A 83 -8.22 1.49 -8.00
C ALA A 83 -8.63 0.02 -7.88
N ALA A 84 -9.80 -0.33 -8.43
CA ALA A 84 -10.29 -1.70 -8.41
C ALA A 84 -9.35 -2.65 -9.16
N GLU A 85 -8.82 -2.23 -10.31
CA GLU A 85 -7.85 -2.99 -11.08
C GLU A 85 -6.61 -3.32 -10.26
N MET A 86 -6.00 -2.33 -9.59
CA MET A 86 -4.81 -2.56 -8.78
C MET A 86 -5.07 -3.54 -7.62
N PHE A 87 -6.21 -3.43 -6.95
CA PHE A 87 -6.59 -4.37 -5.90
C PHE A 87 -6.81 -5.79 -6.45
N MET A 88 -7.48 -5.93 -7.59
CA MET A 88 -7.68 -7.24 -8.23
C MET A 88 -6.36 -7.86 -8.66
N THR A 89 -5.41 -7.09 -9.19
CA THR A 89 -4.08 -7.56 -9.53
C THR A 89 -3.34 -8.05 -8.28
N ALA A 90 -3.40 -7.31 -7.17
CA ALA A 90 -2.79 -7.74 -5.91
C ALA A 90 -3.43 -9.02 -5.32
N ILE A 91 -4.75 -9.18 -5.46
CA ILE A 91 -5.48 -10.40 -5.05
C ILE A 91 -4.99 -11.62 -5.85
N ASN A 92 -4.74 -11.44 -7.15
CA ASN A 92 -4.35 -12.50 -8.07
C ASN A 92 -2.83 -12.69 -8.21
N SER A 93 -2.02 -11.91 -7.49
CA SER A 93 -0.56 -12.03 -7.54
C SER A 93 -0.11 -13.45 -7.20
N LYS A 94 0.93 -13.99 -7.86
CA LYS A 94 1.40 -15.36 -7.55
C LYS A 94 1.96 -15.45 -6.13
N HIS A 95 2.66 -14.41 -5.71
CA HIS A 95 3.27 -14.29 -4.39
C HIS A 95 2.40 -13.45 -3.47
N SER A 96 2.35 -13.82 -2.19
CA SER A 96 1.79 -12.94 -1.16
C SER A 96 2.81 -12.71 -0.07
N PHE A 97 2.67 -11.53 0.55
CA PHE A 97 3.59 -11.03 1.55
C PHE A 97 2.84 -10.69 2.82
N ALA A 98 3.52 -10.83 3.95
CA ALA A 98 3.03 -10.29 5.21
C ALA A 98 3.19 -8.76 5.17
N LEU A 99 2.07 -8.06 5.28
CA LEU A 99 1.99 -6.61 5.34
C LEU A 99 1.71 -6.16 6.77
N VAL A 100 2.48 -5.20 7.28
CA VAL A 100 2.19 -4.53 8.54
C VAL A 100 1.28 -3.33 8.26
N LEU A 101 0.12 -3.28 8.91
CA LEU A 101 -0.83 -2.18 8.83
C LEU A 101 -0.44 -1.02 9.75
N SER A 102 -1.07 0.14 9.59
CA SER A 102 -0.82 1.32 10.43
C SER A 102 -1.13 1.13 11.92
N ASP A 103 -1.91 0.11 12.30
CA ASP A 103 -2.19 -0.24 13.69
C ASP A 103 -1.26 -1.34 14.24
N GLY A 104 -0.24 -1.74 13.47
CA GLY A 104 0.70 -2.79 13.83
C GLY A 104 0.22 -4.21 13.51
N THR A 105 -1.00 -4.38 13.02
CA THR A 105 -1.52 -5.70 12.62
C THR A 105 -0.76 -6.24 11.41
N VAL A 106 -0.43 -7.52 11.41
CA VAL A 106 0.15 -8.19 10.25
C VAL A 106 -0.94 -8.94 9.49
N ILE A 107 -1.00 -8.75 8.17
CA ILE A 107 -2.01 -9.35 7.29
C ILE A 107 -1.39 -9.83 5.98
N ASP A 108 -1.92 -10.90 5.39
CA ASP A 108 -1.53 -11.33 4.03
C ASP A 108 -1.92 -10.26 2.99
N SER A 109 -1.06 -10.01 2.03
CA SER A 109 -1.26 -8.98 1.02
C SER A 109 -2.53 -9.18 0.18
N ARG A 110 -2.93 -10.42 -0.12
CA ARG A 110 -4.19 -10.68 -0.86
C ARG A 110 -5.40 -10.33 -0.01
N GLU A 111 -5.35 -10.65 1.28
CA GLU A 111 -6.42 -10.30 2.22
C GLU A 111 -6.52 -8.78 2.42
N ALA A 112 -5.38 -8.09 2.54
CA ALA A 112 -5.35 -6.63 2.54
C ALA A 112 -5.97 -6.03 1.27
N ALA A 113 -5.68 -6.59 0.10
CA ALA A 113 -6.26 -6.15 -1.17
C ALA A 113 -7.77 -6.42 -1.26
N LYS A 114 -8.26 -7.58 -0.78
CA LYS A 114 -9.70 -7.87 -0.69
C LYS A 114 -10.42 -6.87 0.20
N LEU A 115 -9.85 -6.57 1.36
CA LEU A 115 -10.41 -5.57 2.27
C LEU A 115 -10.46 -4.19 1.63
N ALA A 116 -9.41 -3.80 0.90
CA ALA A 116 -9.37 -2.52 0.19
C ALA A 116 -10.43 -2.44 -0.92
N LEU A 117 -10.60 -3.50 -1.72
CA LEU A 117 -11.63 -3.58 -2.76
C LEU A 117 -13.04 -3.54 -2.17
N ASN A 118 -13.29 -4.26 -1.07
CA ASN A 118 -14.58 -4.24 -0.39
C ASN A 118 -14.92 -2.84 0.15
N ASN A 119 -13.93 -2.16 0.73
CA ASN A 119 -14.09 -0.78 1.20
C ASN A 119 -14.39 0.20 0.06
N LEU A 120 -13.72 0.03 -1.10
CA LEU A 120 -14.00 0.82 -2.30
C LEU A 120 -15.45 0.61 -2.76
N ASN A 121 -15.87 -0.65 -2.91
CA ASN A 121 -17.23 -1.01 -3.35
C ASN A 121 -18.30 -0.49 -2.38
N HIS A 122 -18.07 -0.58 -1.08
CA HIS A 122 -18.98 -0.05 -0.08
C HIS A 122 -19.15 1.46 -0.21
N ARG A 123 -18.05 2.21 -0.37
CA ARG A 123 -18.08 3.68 -0.55
C ARG A 123 -18.80 4.08 -1.83
N LEU A 124 -18.67 3.30 -2.90
CA LEU A 124 -19.38 3.52 -4.16
C LEU A 124 -20.88 3.26 -4.02
N ALA A 125 -21.28 2.24 -3.25
CA ALA A 125 -22.68 1.91 -3.02
C ALA A 125 -23.42 2.90 -2.11
N THR A 126 -22.70 3.62 -1.24
CA THR A 126 -23.26 4.59 -0.28
C THR A 126 -23.20 6.05 -0.75
N ARG A 127 -22.74 6.31 -1.98
CA ARG A 127 -22.77 7.64 -2.61
C ARG A 127 -24.09 7.87 -3.33
#